data_AF-A0ABD0KQP0-F1
#
_entry.id   AF-A0ABD0KQP0-F1
#
_cell.length_a   1.000
_cell.length_b   1.000
_cell.length_c   1.000
_cell.angle_alpha   90.00
_cell.angle_beta   90.00
_cell.angle_gamma   90.00
#
_symmetry.space_group_name_H-M   'P 1'
#
loop_
_entity.id
_entity.type
_entity.pdbx_description
1 polymer ?
#
loop_
_entity_poly.entity_id
_entity_poly.type
_entity_poly.pdbx_seq_one_letter_code
_entity_poly.pdbx_strand_id
1 'polypeptide(L)'
;TFLQDFLLTYIIFMSDEALNDQEAVDFMLSHKKGVVHFVLEWYNIAGDAFLESPVATAFLQDLIQSIEEDMQLYPLLAAEHSLLSNIYTSEKTFSSPSRSSKRKVTHSLILSRKVSAKSSPNTDVHRKRPIKAKDENIFKVYCADHTYSTLRLPMDSTVADIIMSAKDKLCLGDDPVLCEVKSNGERVLFKDDDIGVTTSLSLNGRLFITPLEHLDALTPLPEQEGPSTGTSNTLEMMSTKELAFHMTLYDWELFSCVHEYELIYHVFGPAKFGYITANLDLFLRRFNEVQYWVVTEMLLVTNVSKRVQLLRKFIKLASHCKEFQNLHSFFAIVMGLSNIAVSRLSQTWEKLPGKLKKLFEEFETIMDPSRNHRVYRLTVAKMLPPIIPFMPLLMKDMTFTHEGNKTYFDSLVNFEKMHMIAQTLRTVIYCRSHPLQLEVPSTAKSTADTKHYIRNLQVIDNQRILTQLSHKLEPRKT
;
A
#
# COMPACT_ATOMS: atom_id res chain seq x y z
N THR A 1 -8.41 15.19 8.16
CA THR A 1 -9.01 16.53 7.92
C THR A 1 -9.39 16.62 6.46
N PHE A 2 -10.28 17.52 6.04
CA PHE A 2 -10.63 17.68 4.62
C PHE A 2 -9.38 17.84 3.72
N LEU A 3 -8.44 18.69 4.12
CA LEU A 3 -7.18 18.89 3.40
C LEU A 3 -6.37 17.59 3.25
N GLN A 4 -6.31 16.78 4.30
CA GLN A 4 -5.62 15.48 4.24
C GLN A 4 -6.32 14.51 3.28
N ASP A 5 -7.66 14.49 3.27
CA ASP A 5 -8.43 13.64 2.35
C ASP A 5 -8.15 14.06 0.91
N PHE A 6 -8.19 15.37 0.64
CA PHE A 6 -7.86 15.94 -0.66
C PHE A 6 -6.45 15.54 -1.08
N LEU A 7 -5.43 15.81 -0.25
CA LEU A 7 -4.04 15.49 -0.58
C LEU A 7 -3.80 13.99 -0.78
N LEU A 8 -4.52 13.13 -0.08
CA LEU A 8 -4.39 11.68 -0.25
C LEU A 8 -5.10 11.15 -1.51
N THR A 9 -6.03 11.89 -2.11
CA THR A 9 -6.93 11.34 -3.13
C THR A 9 -7.05 12.19 -4.39
N TYR A 10 -6.46 13.38 -4.46
CA TYR A 10 -6.58 14.28 -5.61
C TYR A 10 -6.22 13.60 -6.93
N ILE A 11 -5.19 12.74 -6.92
CA ILE A 11 -4.72 11.99 -8.09
C ILE A 11 -5.81 11.15 -8.77
N ILE A 12 -6.91 10.83 -8.08
CA ILE A 12 -8.04 10.07 -8.62
C ILE A 12 -8.86 10.90 -9.60
N PHE A 13 -8.95 12.22 -9.36
CA PHE A 13 -9.86 13.13 -10.05
C PHE A 13 -9.21 14.37 -10.64
N MET A 14 -7.92 14.60 -10.39
CA MET A 14 -7.13 15.74 -10.83
C MET A 14 -5.70 15.28 -11.11
N SER A 15 -5.10 15.73 -12.22
CA SER A 15 -3.68 15.47 -12.52
C SER A 15 -2.77 16.45 -11.78
N ASP A 16 -1.49 16.11 -11.63
CA ASP A 16 -0.49 17.04 -11.11
C ASP A 16 -0.35 18.30 -11.99
N GLU A 17 -0.60 18.17 -13.29
CA GLU A 17 -0.61 19.29 -14.25
C GLU A 17 -1.77 20.26 -13.98
N ALA A 18 -2.97 19.75 -13.67
CA ALA A 18 -4.12 20.56 -13.31
C ALA A 18 -3.96 21.30 -11.96
N LEU A 19 -3.07 20.82 -11.07
CA LEU A 19 -2.67 21.56 -9.87
C LEU A 19 -1.73 22.75 -10.17
N ASN A 20 -1.09 22.73 -11.34
CA ASN A 20 -0.08 23.70 -11.76
C ASN A 20 -0.57 24.63 -12.89
N ASP A 21 -1.83 24.49 -13.30
CA ASP A 21 -2.39 25.20 -14.46
C ASP A 21 -3.18 26.46 -14.06
N GLN A 22 -3.27 27.40 -15.00
CA GLN A 22 -3.87 28.74 -14.86
C GLN A 22 -5.30 28.75 -14.26
N GLU A 23 -6.03 27.64 -14.33
CA GLU A 23 -7.35 27.46 -13.69
C GLU A 23 -7.31 27.48 -12.15
N ALA A 24 -6.20 27.07 -11.52
CA ALA A 24 -6.03 27.20 -10.07
C ALA A 24 -5.89 28.67 -9.65
N VAL A 25 -5.23 29.49 -10.49
CA VAL A 25 -5.16 30.94 -10.32
C VAL A 25 -6.54 31.55 -10.50
N ASP A 26 -7.29 31.16 -11.54
CA ASP A 26 -8.65 31.65 -11.76
C ASP A 26 -9.64 31.21 -10.65
N PHE A 27 -9.48 30.00 -10.13
CA PHE A 27 -10.25 29.49 -8.99
C PHE A 27 -9.90 30.23 -7.69
N MET A 28 -8.62 30.43 -7.40
CA MET A 28 -8.17 31.24 -6.25
C MET A 28 -8.65 32.69 -6.38
N LEU A 29 -8.57 33.28 -7.58
CA LEU A 29 -9.06 34.62 -7.87
C LEU A 29 -10.57 34.70 -7.67
N SER A 30 -11.33 33.71 -8.14
CA SER A 30 -12.77 33.62 -7.92
C SER A 30 -13.14 33.59 -6.42
N HIS A 31 -12.40 32.83 -5.61
CA HIS A 31 -12.61 32.78 -4.16
C HIS A 31 -12.26 34.10 -3.48
N LYS A 32 -11.12 34.71 -3.82
CA LYS A 32 -10.72 36.03 -3.31
C LYS A 32 -11.77 37.10 -3.67
N LYS A 33 -12.27 37.10 -4.91
CA LYS A 33 -13.37 37.97 -5.37
C LYS A 33 -14.68 37.70 -4.61
N GLY A 34 -14.99 36.44 -4.33
CA GLY A 34 -16.15 36.05 -3.52
C GLY A 34 -16.09 36.59 -2.08
N VAL A 35 -14.92 36.56 -1.45
CA VAL A 35 -14.72 37.16 -0.11
C VAL A 35 -14.91 38.67 -0.15
N VAL A 36 -14.40 39.35 -1.18
CA VAL A 36 -14.64 40.79 -1.36
C VAL A 36 -16.13 41.09 -1.51
N HIS A 37 -16.82 40.36 -2.39
CA HIS A 37 -18.26 40.55 -2.60
C HIS A 37 -19.08 40.30 -1.32
N PHE A 38 -18.68 39.32 -0.51
CA PHE A 38 -19.30 39.09 0.79
C PHE A 38 -19.16 40.30 1.73
N VAL A 39 -17.97 40.91 1.79
CA VAL A 39 -17.73 42.11 2.61
C VAL A 39 -18.49 43.32 2.06
N LEU A 40 -18.61 43.46 0.73
CA LEU A 40 -19.43 44.50 0.10
C LEU A 40 -20.91 44.36 0.48
N GLU A 41 -21.46 43.14 0.42
CA GLU A 41 -22.84 42.87 0.83
C GLU A 41 -23.02 43.07 2.34
N TRP A 42 -22.04 42.68 3.15
CA TRP A 42 -22.08 42.92 4.59
C TRP A 42 -22.13 44.43 4.90
N TYR A 43 -21.30 45.24 4.23
CA TYR A 43 -21.38 46.70 4.34
C TYR A 43 -22.72 47.25 3.83
N ASN A 44 -23.22 46.80 2.69
CA ASN A 44 -24.51 47.26 2.14
C ASN A 44 -25.70 46.97 3.09
N ILE A 45 -25.64 45.86 3.82
CA ILE A 45 -26.68 45.46 4.78
C ILE A 45 -26.52 46.19 6.12
N ALA A 46 -25.29 46.32 6.62
CA ALA A 46 -25.01 46.88 7.95
C ALA A 46 -24.84 48.40 7.94
N GLY A 47 -24.56 49.02 6.78
CA GLY A 47 -24.40 50.46 6.61
C GLY A 47 -23.34 51.07 7.54
N ASP A 48 -23.66 52.20 8.14
CA ASP A 48 -22.74 52.93 9.04
C ASP A 48 -22.33 52.12 10.28
N ALA A 49 -23.18 51.21 10.75
CA ALA A 49 -22.88 50.33 11.90
C ALA A 49 -21.70 49.37 11.62
N PHE A 50 -21.41 49.09 10.34
CA PHE A 50 -20.22 48.35 9.95
C PHE A 50 -18.94 49.16 10.18
N LEU A 51 -18.95 50.45 9.82
CA LEU A 51 -17.80 51.35 9.95
C LEU A 51 -17.57 51.82 11.40
N GLU A 52 -18.64 51.89 12.21
CA GLU A 52 -18.54 52.20 13.63
C GLU A 52 -17.93 51.06 14.47
N SER A 53 -17.86 49.84 13.94
CA SER A 53 -17.26 48.69 14.62
C SER A 53 -15.74 48.68 14.45
N PRO A 54 -14.94 48.93 15.51
CA PRO A 54 -13.49 48.97 15.40
C PRO A 54 -12.89 47.63 14.95
N VAL A 55 -13.60 46.52 15.20
CA VAL A 55 -13.18 45.18 14.76
C VAL A 55 -13.43 44.99 13.27
N ALA A 56 -14.58 45.46 12.76
CA ALA A 56 -14.91 45.34 11.34
C ALA A 56 -14.04 46.28 10.48
N THR A 57 -13.77 47.49 10.98
CA THR A 57 -12.89 48.45 10.30
C THR A 57 -11.43 48.00 10.29
N ALA A 58 -10.93 47.39 11.38
CA ALA A 58 -9.59 46.77 11.38
C ALA A 58 -9.50 45.59 10.39
N PHE A 59 -10.53 44.72 10.37
CA PHE A 59 -10.61 43.63 9.40
C PHE A 59 -10.67 44.14 7.96
N LEU A 60 -11.42 45.22 7.68
CA LEU A 60 -11.49 45.84 6.35
C LEU A 60 -10.12 46.39 5.93
N GLN A 61 -9.39 47.04 6.82
CA GLN A 61 -8.03 47.55 6.55
C GLN A 61 -7.05 46.42 6.23
N ASP A 62 -7.05 45.36 7.05
CA ASP A 62 -6.21 44.18 6.84
C ASP A 62 -6.53 43.48 5.51
N LEU A 63 -7.81 43.42 5.14
CA LEU A 63 -8.27 42.85 3.88
C LEU A 63 -7.84 43.71 2.68
N ILE A 64 -7.96 45.04 2.76
CA ILE A 64 -7.49 45.97 1.72
C ILE A 64 -5.98 45.79 1.51
N GLN A 65 -5.20 45.79 2.59
CA GLN A 65 -3.75 45.60 2.50
C GLN A 65 -3.37 44.22 1.93
N SER A 66 -4.06 43.16 2.34
CA SER A 66 -3.83 41.81 1.82
C SER A 66 -4.11 41.72 0.31
N ILE A 67 -5.17 42.40 -0.17
CA ILE A 67 -5.49 42.46 -1.60
C ILE A 67 -4.48 43.32 -2.35
N GLU A 68 -3.98 44.42 -1.76
CA GLU A 68 -2.94 45.26 -2.35
C GLU A 68 -1.62 44.49 -2.55
N GLU A 69 -1.26 43.63 -1.58
CA GLU A 69 -0.11 42.72 -1.69
C GLU A 69 -0.34 41.66 -2.79
N ASP A 70 -1.54 41.06 -2.85
CA ASP A 70 -1.91 40.09 -3.88
C ASP A 70 -1.97 40.70 -5.29
N MET A 71 -2.31 41.99 -5.42
CA MET A 71 -2.36 42.71 -6.70
C MET A 71 -0.99 42.79 -7.39
N GLN A 72 0.12 42.72 -6.64
CA GLN A 72 1.47 42.69 -7.21
C GLN A 72 1.72 41.41 -8.02
N LEU A 73 1.03 40.32 -7.66
CA LEU A 73 1.11 39.02 -8.33
C LEU A 73 -0.06 38.82 -9.32
N TYR A 74 -1.23 39.39 -9.02
CA TYR A 74 -2.46 39.20 -9.81
C TYR A 74 -3.19 40.53 -10.10
N PRO A 75 -2.90 41.20 -11.24
CA PRO A 75 -3.48 42.50 -11.59
C PRO A 75 -5.02 42.52 -11.73
N LEU A 76 -5.66 41.35 -11.90
CA LEU A 76 -7.11 41.19 -12.08
C LEU A 76 -7.95 41.50 -10.83
N LEU A 77 -7.32 41.75 -9.67
CA LEU A 77 -7.95 42.14 -8.40
C LEU A 77 -8.09 43.66 -8.19
N ALA A 78 -7.64 44.47 -9.17
CA ALA A 78 -7.64 45.93 -9.05
C ALA A 78 -9.04 46.54 -8.89
N ALA A 79 -10.06 45.95 -9.53
CA ALA A 79 -11.43 46.42 -9.44
C ALA A 79 -11.99 46.21 -8.02
N GLU A 80 -11.72 45.04 -7.43
CA GLU A 80 -12.16 44.66 -6.09
C GLU A 80 -11.47 45.47 -4.99
N HIS A 81 -10.16 45.74 -5.14
CA HIS A 81 -9.43 46.65 -4.26
C HIS A 81 -10.00 48.07 -4.29
N SER A 82 -10.36 48.57 -5.48
CA SER A 82 -10.98 49.89 -5.62
C SER A 82 -12.34 49.97 -4.91
N LEU A 83 -13.14 48.91 -4.96
CA LEU A 83 -14.45 48.87 -4.30
C LEU A 83 -14.33 48.94 -2.77
N LEU A 84 -13.43 48.15 -2.17
CA LEU A 84 -13.19 48.18 -0.72
C LEU A 84 -12.54 49.48 -0.27
N SER A 85 -11.60 50.01 -1.06
CA SER A 85 -10.96 51.29 -0.79
C SER A 85 -11.96 52.44 -0.79
N ASN A 86 -12.98 52.41 -1.66
CA ASN A 86 -14.04 53.42 -1.68
C ASN A 86 -14.90 53.40 -0.41
N ILE A 87 -15.21 52.21 0.12
CA ILE A 87 -15.93 52.05 1.40
C ILE A 87 -15.11 52.61 2.56
N TYR A 88 -13.81 52.32 2.58
CA TYR A 88 -12.91 52.83 3.63
C TYR A 88 -12.65 54.35 3.49
N THR A 89 -12.67 54.88 2.26
CA THR A 89 -12.43 56.31 2.00
C THR A 89 -13.68 57.16 2.21
N SER A 90 -14.90 56.61 2.05
CA SER A 90 -16.14 57.32 2.38
C SER A 90 -16.24 57.70 3.87
N GLU A 91 -15.55 56.95 4.73
CA GLU A 91 -15.38 57.29 6.16
C GLU A 91 -14.51 58.55 6.36
N LYS A 92 -13.51 58.78 5.50
CA LYS A 92 -12.53 59.89 5.66
C LYS A 92 -13.05 61.26 5.23
N THR A 93 -14.18 61.35 4.52
CA THR A 93 -14.80 62.64 4.17
C THR A 93 -15.53 63.31 5.33
N PHE A 94 -15.75 62.63 6.45
CA PHE A 94 -16.44 63.19 7.62
C PHE A 94 -15.56 63.48 8.83
N SER A 95 -14.26 63.18 8.78
CA SER A 95 -13.39 63.35 9.95
C SER A 95 -11.94 63.61 9.55
N SER A 96 -11.60 64.89 9.41
CA SER A 96 -10.22 65.41 9.52
C SER A 96 -10.30 66.91 9.88
N PRO A 97 -9.29 67.53 10.54
CA PRO A 97 -7.94 67.02 10.80
C PRO A 97 -7.41 67.27 12.24
N SER A 98 -6.43 66.49 12.70
CA SER A 98 -5.22 67.10 13.30
C SER A 98 -4.05 66.11 13.43
N ARG A 99 -2.85 66.65 13.17
CA ARG A 99 -1.52 66.03 13.21
C ARG A 99 -1.06 65.71 14.64
N SER A 100 -0.28 64.64 14.84
CA SER A 100 1.11 64.75 15.35
C SER A 100 1.80 63.40 15.66
N SER A 101 2.97 63.21 15.05
CA SER A 101 4.26 62.74 15.60
C SER A 101 4.32 61.63 16.68
N LYS A 102 5.02 60.51 16.39
CA LYS A 102 6.40 60.24 16.88
C LYS A 102 6.95 58.84 16.50
N ARG A 103 8.18 58.86 15.97
CA ARG A 103 9.40 58.05 16.25
C ARG A 103 9.32 56.55 16.62
N LYS A 104 10.02 55.76 15.77
CA LYS A 104 11.11 54.77 16.00
C LYS A 104 11.11 53.92 17.28
N VAL A 105 11.19 52.59 17.12
CA VAL A 105 12.22 51.72 17.73
C VAL A 105 12.57 50.56 16.77
N THR A 106 13.87 50.32 16.62
CA THR A 106 14.62 49.29 15.90
C THR A 106 14.63 47.93 16.62
N HIS A 107 14.83 46.80 15.92
CA HIS A 107 16.10 46.04 15.93
C HIS A 107 16.05 44.70 15.18
N SER A 108 17.05 44.57 14.29
CA SER A 108 17.84 43.40 13.88
C SER A 108 17.19 42.18 13.22
N LEU A 109 17.49 42.08 11.92
CA LEU A 109 17.95 40.86 11.26
C LEU A 109 19.18 40.28 11.98
N ILE A 110 19.29 38.94 12.08
CA ILE A 110 20.38 38.12 11.52
C ILE A 110 20.04 36.62 11.65
N LEU A 111 20.43 35.92 10.60
CA LEU A 111 20.36 34.49 10.30
C LEU A 111 21.11 33.55 11.27
N SER A 112 20.64 32.29 11.17
CA SER A 112 21.41 31.03 11.09
C SER A 112 21.42 30.10 12.31
N ARG A 113 21.01 28.85 12.05
CA ARG A 113 21.61 27.68 12.68
C ARG A 113 21.64 26.52 11.71
N LYS A 114 22.83 26.27 11.15
CA LYS A 114 23.24 24.95 10.65
C LYS A 114 23.25 23.99 11.84
N VAL A 115 22.70 22.78 11.67
CA VAL A 115 23.09 21.64 12.49
C VAL A 115 23.69 20.58 11.60
N SER A 116 24.95 20.30 11.95
CA SER A 116 25.89 19.33 11.46
C SER A 116 25.30 17.94 11.22
N ALA A 117 25.48 17.44 10.00
CA ALA A 117 25.64 16.02 9.75
C ALA A 117 27.02 15.61 10.28
N LYS A 118 27.03 14.81 11.36
CA LYS A 118 28.15 13.91 11.65
C LYS A 118 27.71 12.51 11.28
N SER A 119 28.22 12.07 10.14
CA SER A 119 28.36 10.68 9.75
C SER A 119 28.97 9.87 10.90
N SER A 120 28.23 8.86 11.37
CA SER A 120 28.82 7.69 12.02
C SER A 120 28.89 6.56 11.00
N PRO A 121 30.05 5.89 10.84
CA PRO A 121 30.23 4.79 9.91
C PRO A 121 29.82 3.47 10.58
N ASN A 122 28.59 3.02 10.30
CA ASN A 122 28.16 1.61 10.28
C ASN A 122 26.64 1.59 10.05
N THR A 123 26.22 1.61 8.79
CA THR A 123 24.81 1.38 8.45
C THR A 123 24.70 0.08 7.67
N ASP A 124 24.25 -0.92 8.41
CA ASP A 124 23.60 -2.17 8.01
C ASP A 124 23.17 -2.23 6.52
N VAL A 125 23.91 -2.99 5.73
CA VAL A 125 23.81 -3.13 4.25
C VAL A 125 22.51 -3.84 3.79
N HIS A 126 21.55 -4.08 4.69
CA HIS A 126 20.44 -5.02 4.47
C HIS A 126 19.02 -4.46 4.62
N ARG A 127 18.82 -3.14 4.81
CA ARG A 127 17.47 -2.57 4.73
C ARG A 127 17.00 -2.54 3.27
N LYS A 128 15.90 -3.24 2.96
CA LYS A 128 15.26 -3.14 1.63
C LYS A 128 14.89 -1.68 1.37
N ARG A 129 15.36 -1.15 0.24
CA ARG A 129 14.92 0.14 -0.28
C ARG A 129 13.62 -0.06 -1.08
N PRO A 130 12.70 0.92 -1.09
CA PRO A 130 11.54 0.86 -1.96
C PRO A 130 11.96 0.73 -3.43
N ILE A 131 11.28 -0.14 -4.17
CA ILE A 131 11.44 -0.30 -5.60
C ILE A 131 10.83 0.91 -6.30
N LYS A 132 11.57 1.48 -7.25
CA LYS A 132 11.16 2.65 -8.03
C LYS A 132 10.91 2.29 -9.49
N ALA A 133 10.11 3.10 -10.17
CA ALA A 133 9.73 2.93 -11.59
C ALA A 133 10.94 2.74 -12.52
N LYS A 134 11.99 3.55 -12.34
CA LYS A 134 13.20 3.51 -13.16
C LYS A 134 14.29 2.56 -12.65
N ASP A 135 14.02 1.78 -11.61
CA ASP A 135 14.96 0.75 -11.19
C ASP A 135 15.08 -0.31 -12.28
N GLU A 136 16.29 -0.83 -12.46
CA GLU A 136 16.53 -1.88 -13.45
C GLU A 136 15.96 -3.22 -12.99
N ASN A 137 15.17 -3.82 -13.86
CA ASN A 137 14.56 -5.12 -13.67
C ASN A 137 15.20 -6.14 -14.61
N ILE A 138 15.72 -7.24 -14.04
CA ILE A 138 16.32 -8.34 -14.79
C ILE A 138 15.47 -9.57 -14.57
N PHE A 139 14.85 -10.07 -15.64
CA PHE A 139 13.91 -11.18 -15.57
C PHE A 139 14.02 -12.06 -16.81
N LYS A 140 13.48 -13.28 -16.70
CA LYS A 140 13.46 -14.28 -17.77
C LYS A 140 12.09 -14.31 -18.43
N VAL A 141 12.08 -14.39 -19.76
CA VAL A 141 10.88 -14.66 -20.56
C VAL A 141 11.11 -15.98 -21.30
N TYR A 142 10.21 -16.94 -21.07
CA TYR A 142 10.32 -18.30 -21.55
C TYR A 142 9.57 -18.52 -22.87
N CYS A 143 10.06 -19.44 -23.69
CA CYS A 143 9.41 -19.93 -24.91
C CYS A 143 8.66 -21.25 -24.62
N ALA A 144 7.85 -21.71 -25.58
CA ALA A 144 7.10 -22.96 -25.48
C ALA A 144 7.98 -24.20 -25.27
N ASP A 145 9.22 -24.18 -25.78
CA ASP A 145 10.22 -25.23 -25.60
C ASP A 145 11.02 -25.13 -24.29
N HIS A 146 10.61 -24.24 -23.38
CA HIS A 146 11.22 -23.96 -22.08
C HIS A 146 12.61 -23.33 -22.14
N THR A 147 13.09 -22.94 -23.32
CA THR A 147 14.22 -22.00 -23.44
C THR A 147 13.79 -20.60 -22.97
N TYR A 148 14.75 -19.73 -22.66
CA TYR A 148 14.42 -18.37 -22.21
C TYR A 148 15.44 -17.34 -22.69
N SER A 149 14.98 -16.10 -22.77
CA SER A 149 15.83 -14.92 -22.89
C SER A 149 15.79 -14.10 -21.60
N THR A 150 16.95 -13.61 -21.17
CA THR A 150 17.03 -12.67 -20.05
C THR A 150 16.89 -11.25 -20.58
N LEU A 151 15.87 -10.55 -20.12
CA LEU A 151 15.63 -9.15 -20.41
C LEU A 151 16.12 -8.28 -19.27
N ARG A 152 16.52 -7.06 -19.62
CA ARG A 152 16.91 -6.00 -18.69
C ARG A 152 16.19 -4.74 -19.11
N LEU A 153 15.14 -4.39 -18.38
CA LEU A 153 14.24 -3.29 -18.69
C LEU A 153 13.90 -2.53 -17.39
N PRO A 154 13.50 -1.25 -17.44
CA PRO A 154 12.95 -0.56 -16.27
C PRO A 154 11.73 -1.27 -15.66
N MET A 155 11.49 -1.10 -14.36
CA MET A 155 10.32 -1.67 -13.67
C MET A 155 8.98 -1.17 -14.24
N ASP A 156 8.93 0.04 -14.79
CA ASP A 156 7.75 0.65 -15.40
C ASP A 156 7.59 0.39 -16.90
N SER A 157 8.36 -0.55 -17.46
CA SER A 157 8.21 -0.95 -18.85
C SER A 157 6.84 -1.57 -19.09
N THR A 158 6.23 -1.22 -20.22
CA THR A 158 4.95 -1.80 -20.66
C THR A 158 5.15 -3.21 -21.19
N VAL A 159 4.08 -3.98 -21.28
CA VAL A 159 4.11 -5.30 -21.93
C VAL A 159 4.53 -5.18 -23.39
N ALA A 160 4.12 -4.13 -24.10
CA ALA A 160 4.60 -3.85 -25.45
C ALA A 160 6.13 -3.72 -25.51
N ASP A 161 6.75 -3.00 -24.56
CA ASP A 161 8.21 -2.87 -24.48
C ASP A 161 8.89 -4.22 -24.22
N ILE A 162 8.28 -5.04 -23.36
CA ILE A 162 8.76 -6.39 -23.04
C ILE A 162 8.69 -7.29 -24.27
N ILE A 163 7.56 -7.29 -24.99
CA ILE A 163 7.34 -8.07 -26.20
C ILE A 163 8.34 -7.66 -27.28
N MET A 164 8.52 -6.36 -27.51
CA MET A 164 9.47 -5.84 -28.48
C MET A 164 10.91 -6.29 -28.17
N SER A 165 11.34 -6.12 -26.91
CA SER A 165 12.69 -6.54 -26.49
C SER A 165 12.89 -8.06 -26.56
N ALA A 166 11.85 -8.85 -26.26
CA ALA A 166 11.88 -10.30 -26.38
C ALA A 166 11.94 -10.75 -27.85
N LYS A 167 11.09 -10.16 -28.71
CA LYS A 167 11.01 -10.44 -30.16
C LYS A 167 12.37 -10.24 -30.82
N ASP A 168 13.04 -9.12 -30.53
CA ASP A 168 14.37 -8.80 -31.07
C ASP A 168 15.43 -9.81 -30.65
N LYS A 169 15.43 -10.25 -29.39
CA LYS A 169 16.46 -11.19 -28.88
C LYS A 169 16.20 -12.64 -29.27
N LEU A 170 14.95 -13.05 -29.38
CA LEU A 170 14.54 -14.42 -29.68
C LEU A 170 14.28 -14.65 -31.17
N CYS A 171 14.36 -13.60 -32.00
CA CYS A 171 14.08 -13.63 -33.43
C CYS A 171 12.69 -14.24 -33.74
N LEU A 172 11.68 -13.89 -32.92
CA LEU A 172 10.33 -14.41 -33.08
C LEU A 172 9.64 -13.78 -34.30
N GLY A 173 8.74 -14.54 -34.92
CA GLY A 173 7.89 -14.07 -36.02
C GLY A 173 6.89 -13.00 -35.60
N ASP A 174 5.92 -12.73 -36.47
CA ASP A 174 4.94 -11.67 -36.23
C ASP A 174 3.91 -12.02 -35.14
N ASP A 175 3.49 -10.99 -34.41
CA ASP A 175 2.45 -10.98 -33.38
C ASP A 175 2.60 -11.97 -32.19
N PRO A 176 3.75 -11.99 -31.49
CA PRO A 176 3.87 -12.71 -30.23
C PRO A 176 3.07 -12.03 -29.11
N VAL A 177 2.49 -12.83 -28.23
CA VAL A 177 1.80 -12.38 -27.02
C VAL A 177 2.58 -12.75 -25.77
N LEU A 178 2.47 -11.92 -24.73
CA LEU A 178 3.05 -12.18 -23.42
C LEU A 178 1.96 -12.72 -22.47
N CYS A 179 2.30 -13.75 -21.70
CA CYS A 179 1.39 -14.32 -20.72
C CYS A 179 2.12 -14.79 -19.47
N GLU A 180 1.38 -14.89 -18.37
CA GLU A 180 1.78 -15.69 -17.23
C GLU A 180 1.32 -17.13 -17.44
N VAL A 181 2.23 -18.09 -17.28
CA VAL A 181 1.87 -19.49 -17.07
C VAL A 181 2.00 -19.77 -15.57
N LYS A 182 0.90 -20.11 -14.92
CA LYS A 182 0.84 -20.46 -13.48
C LYS A 182 1.26 -21.92 -13.26
N SER A 183 1.61 -22.27 -12.02
CA SER A 183 1.99 -23.65 -11.64
C SER A 183 0.89 -24.70 -11.82
N ASN A 184 -0.38 -24.27 -11.92
CA ASN A 184 -1.53 -25.13 -12.20
C ASN A 184 -1.80 -25.33 -13.70
N GLY A 185 -0.99 -24.72 -14.58
CA GLY A 185 -1.15 -24.76 -16.04
C GLY A 185 -2.12 -23.73 -16.62
N GLU A 186 -2.72 -22.87 -15.79
CA GLU A 186 -3.52 -21.75 -16.27
C GLU A 186 -2.62 -20.71 -16.94
N ARG A 187 -3.07 -20.13 -18.06
CA ARG A 187 -2.37 -19.09 -18.80
C ARG A 187 -3.18 -17.81 -18.74
N VAL A 188 -2.56 -16.71 -18.35
CA VAL A 188 -3.20 -15.39 -18.24
C VAL A 188 -2.48 -14.45 -19.20
N LEU A 189 -3.20 -13.98 -20.21
CA LEU A 189 -2.68 -12.99 -21.15
C LEU A 189 -2.54 -11.63 -20.47
N PHE A 190 -1.45 -10.94 -20.76
CA PHE A 190 -1.30 -9.53 -20.43
C PHE A 190 -1.71 -8.66 -21.62
N LYS A 191 -2.17 -7.45 -21.34
CA LYS A 191 -2.43 -6.43 -22.35
C LYS A 191 -1.18 -5.61 -22.59
N ASP A 192 -1.06 -5.05 -23.79
CA ASP A 192 0.12 -4.27 -24.20
C ASP A 192 0.41 -3.06 -23.30
N ASP A 193 -0.64 -2.46 -22.72
CA ASP A 193 -0.58 -1.30 -21.82
C ASP A 193 -0.35 -1.67 -20.34
N ASP A 194 -0.33 -2.96 -20.00
CA ASP A 194 -0.04 -3.39 -18.63
C ASP A 194 1.41 -3.03 -18.24
N ILE A 195 1.60 -2.62 -16.99
CA ILE A 195 2.90 -2.25 -16.41
C ILE A 195 3.15 -3.03 -15.12
N GLY A 196 4.42 -3.23 -14.76
CA GLY A 196 4.79 -3.90 -13.50
C GLY A 196 4.47 -5.41 -13.46
N VAL A 197 4.26 -6.04 -14.62
CA VAL A 197 3.80 -7.44 -14.71
C VAL A 197 4.69 -8.43 -13.96
N THR A 198 5.99 -8.16 -13.84
CA THR A 198 6.95 -9.05 -13.15
C THR A 198 6.70 -9.21 -11.65
N THR A 199 6.13 -8.20 -10.98
CA THR A 199 5.80 -8.29 -9.53
C THR A 199 4.40 -8.82 -9.28
N SER A 200 3.51 -8.69 -10.28
CA SER A 200 2.11 -9.14 -10.21
C SER A 200 1.90 -10.65 -10.38
N LEU A 201 2.94 -11.39 -10.78
CA LEU A 201 2.87 -12.85 -10.99
C LEU A 201 2.42 -13.60 -9.73
N SER A 202 1.86 -14.79 -9.92
CA SER A 202 1.66 -15.80 -8.86
C SER A 202 2.99 -16.27 -8.28
N LEU A 203 2.96 -16.93 -7.13
CA LEU A 203 4.15 -17.34 -6.37
C LEU A 203 5.13 -18.16 -7.21
N ASN A 204 4.63 -19.14 -7.96
CA ASN A 204 5.44 -19.91 -8.88
C ASN A 204 5.11 -19.59 -10.34
N GLY A 205 4.44 -18.48 -10.63
CA GLY A 205 4.16 -18.02 -11.99
C GLY A 205 5.43 -17.65 -12.76
N ARG A 206 5.37 -17.76 -14.09
CA ARG A 206 6.48 -17.43 -15.00
C ARG A 206 5.95 -16.73 -16.25
N LEU A 207 6.75 -15.81 -16.78
CA LEU A 207 6.46 -15.09 -18.01
C LEU A 207 6.84 -15.94 -19.22
N PHE A 208 5.89 -16.10 -20.13
CA PHE A 208 6.09 -16.79 -21.40
C PHE A 208 5.72 -15.87 -22.56
N ILE A 209 6.46 -16.01 -23.66
CA ILE A 209 6.17 -15.39 -24.94
C ILE A 209 5.92 -16.46 -25.99
N THR A 210 4.85 -16.31 -26.77
CA THR A 210 4.47 -17.26 -27.81
C THR A 210 3.56 -16.59 -28.83
N PRO A 211 3.49 -17.06 -30.08
CA PRO A 211 2.40 -16.71 -30.99
C PRO A 211 1.05 -17.09 -30.37
N LEU A 212 0.02 -16.27 -30.62
CA LEU A 212 -1.32 -16.48 -30.04
C LEU A 212 -1.90 -17.86 -30.34
N GLU A 213 -1.64 -18.39 -31.52
CA GLU A 213 -2.06 -19.74 -31.96
C GLU A 213 -1.44 -20.90 -31.15
N HIS A 214 -0.31 -20.66 -30.48
CA HIS A 214 0.40 -21.66 -29.70
C HIS A 214 0.19 -21.50 -28.18
N LEU A 215 -0.68 -20.59 -27.75
CA LEU A 215 -0.94 -20.32 -26.33
C LEU A 215 -1.34 -21.58 -25.55
N ASP A 216 -2.17 -22.44 -26.14
CA ASP A 216 -2.66 -23.66 -25.51
C ASP A 216 -1.57 -24.74 -25.33
N ALA A 217 -0.47 -24.64 -26.08
CA ALA A 217 0.66 -25.56 -26.01
C ALA A 217 1.61 -25.25 -24.84
N LEU A 218 1.53 -24.06 -24.23
CA LEU A 218 2.43 -23.66 -23.15
C LEU A 218 2.22 -24.50 -21.90
N THR A 219 3.26 -25.15 -21.38
CA THR A 219 3.19 -25.92 -20.14
C THR A 219 4.05 -25.28 -19.04
N PRO A 220 3.68 -25.45 -17.76
CA PRO A 220 4.53 -25.01 -16.65
C PRO A 220 5.92 -25.68 -16.70
N LEU A 221 6.93 -24.96 -16.20
CA LEU A 221 8.27 -25.49 -15.99
C LEU A 221 8.29 -26.42 -14.76
N PRO A 222 9.22 -27.40 -14.70
CA PRO A 222 9.39 -28.25 -13.52
C PRO A 222 9.64 -27.46 -12.23
N GLU A 223 10.36 -26.33 -12.30
CA GLU A 223 10.63 -25.47 -11.14
C GLU A 223 9.37 -24.77 -10.58
N GLN A 224 8.28 -24.69 -11.36
CA GLN A 224 7.02 -24.09 -10.90
C GLN A 224 6.20 -25.04 -10.01
N GLU A 225 6.52 -26.34 -10.00
CA GLU A 225 5.83 -27.31 -9.14
C GLU A 225 6.16 -27.11 -7.64
N GLY A 226 7.27 -26.42 -7.34
CA GLY A 226 7.74 -26.19 -5.97
C GLY A 226 8.58 -27.35 -5.42
N PRO A 227 8.88 -27.34 -4.11
CA PRO A 227 9.77 -28.32 -3.50
C PRO A 227 9.15 -29.72 -3.42
N SER A 228 9.95 -30.76 -3.70
CA SER A 228 9.54 -32.17 -3.50
C SER A 228 9.81 -32.68 -2.07
N THR A 229 10.68 -32.01 -1.32
CA THR A 229 11.08 -32.36 0.05
C THR A 229 10.86 -31.19 0.99
N GLY A 230 10.21 -31.44 2.13
CA GLY A 230 9.96 -30.41 3.14
C GLY A 230 11.20 -30.06 3.96
N THR A 231 11.14 -28.94 4.67
CA THR A 231 12.23 -28.40 5.51
C THR A 231 11.95 -28.54 7.02
N SER A 232 11.02 -29.43 7.40
CA SER A 232 10.54 -29.60 8.76
C SER A 232 11.64 -29.83 9.81
N ASN A 233 12.72 -30.55 9.47
CA ASN A 233 13.84 -30.77 10.40
C ASN A 233 14.59 -29.46 10.70
N THR A 234 14.79 -28.61 9.70
CA THR A 234 15.37 -27.26 9.86
C THR A 234 14.45 -26.41 10.73
N LEU A 235 13.15 -26.44 10.47
CA LEU A 235 12.17 -25.73 11.28
C LEU A 235 12.15 -26.19 12.72
N GLU A 236 12.29 -27.49 12.99
CA GLU A 236 12.30 -28.05 14.35
C GLU A 236 13.43 -27.43 15.19
N MET A 237 14.60 -27.21 14.60
CA MET A 237 15.78 -26.65 15.27
C MET A 237 15.69 -25.15 15.58
N MET A 238 14.83 -24.40 14.87
CA MET A 238 14.69 -22.94 15.06
C MET A 238 13.71 -22.61 16.20
N SER A 239 13.99 -21.57 16.99
CA SER A 239 13.04 -21.10 18.00
C SER A 239 11.77 -20.52 17.34
N THR A 240 10.60 -20.81 17.91
CA THR A 240 9.33 -20.32 17.33
C THR A 240 9.19 -18.80 17.49
N LYS A 241 9.68 -18.24 18.60
CA LYS A 241 9.70 -16.78 18.82
C LYS A 241 10.69 -16.09 17.88
N GLU A 242 11.81 -16.74 17.58
CA GLU A 242 12.83 -16.24 16.64
C GLU A 242 12.32 -16.23 15.19
N LEU A 243 11.61 -17.30 14.78
CA LEU A 243 10.90 -17.34 13.49
C LEU A 243 9.90 -16.17 13.37
N ALA A 244 9.05 -15.97 14.39
CA ALA A 244 8.08 -14.86 14.39
C ALA A 244 8.75 -13.48 14.37
N PHE A 245 9.88 -13.34 15.07
CA PHE A 245 10.66 -12.11 15.11
C PHE A 245 11.22 -11.76 13.72
N HIS A 246 11.93 -12.69 13.07
CA HIS A 246 12.49 -12.45 11.74
C HIS A 246 11.41 -12.31 10.66
N MET A 247 10.30 -13.03 10.79
CA MET A 247 9.12 -12.86 9.93
C MET A 247 8.56 -11.45 10.05
N THR A 248 8.35 -10.96 11.28
CA THR A 248 7.82 -9.61 11.52
C THR A 248 8.77 -8.52 11.07
N LEU A 249 10.08 -8.67 11.26
CA LEU A 249 11.06 -7.73 10.71
C LEU A 249 10.99 -7.68 9.18
N TYR A 250 10.90 -8.83 8.52
CA TYR A 250 10.85 -8.88 7.06
C TYR A 250 9.54 -8.31 6.50
N ASP A 251 8.41 -8.68 7.10
CA ASP A 251 7.11 -8.15 6.71
C ASP A 251 7.02 -6.65 6.95
N TRP A 252 7.63 -6.13 8.03
CA TRP A 252 7.71 -4.69 8.28
C TRP A 252 8.57 -3.96 7.25
N GLU A 253 9.69 -4.54 6.81
CA GLU A 253 10.50 -3.99 5.72
C GLU A 253 9.68 -3.87 4.43
N LEU A 254 8.96 -4.93 4.05
CA LEU A 254 8.10 -4.91 2.87
C LEU A 254 6.97 -3.89 3.00
N PHE A 255 6.27 -3.88 4.14
CA PHE A 255 5.17 -2.95 4.41
C PHE A 255 5.62 -1.48 4.43
N SER A 256 6.82 -1.21 4.94
CA SER A 256 7.39 0.14 4.96
C SER A 256 7.80 0.65 3.57
N CYS A 257 8.04 -0.26 2.62
CA CYS A 257 8.33 0.12 1.24
C CYS A 257 7.07 0.53 0.45
N VAL A 258 5.88 0.11 0.88
CA VAL A 258 4.62 0.42 0.18
C VAL A 258 4.27 1.90 0.33
N HIS A 259 4.17 2.63 -0.77
CA HIS A 259 3.60 3.99 -0.73
C HIS A 259 2.07 3.94 -0.69
N GLU A 260 1.42 4.88 0.00
CA GLU A 260 -0.04 4.99 0.07
C GLU A 260 -0.71 5.02 -1.32
N TYR A 261 -0.11 5.68 -2.30
CA TYR A 261 -0.65 5.78 -3.65
C TYR A 261 -0.58 4.45 -4.42
N GLU A 262 0.33 3.53 -4.07
CA GLU A 262 0.31 2.19 -4.69
C GLU A 262 -1.03 1.49 -4.43
N LEU A 263 -1.69 1.75 -3.29
CA LEU A 263 -3.03 1.20 -3.02
C LEU A 263 -4.09 1.82 -3.93
N ILE A 264 -3.97 3.11 -4.25
CA ILE A 264 -4.88 3.78 -5.19
C ILE A 264 -4.66 3.21 -6.60
N TYR A 265 -3.41 3.17 -7.07
CA TYR A 265 -3.07 2.68 -8.41
C TYR A 265 -3.54 1.24 -8.59
N HIS A 266 -3.33 0.39 -7.59
CA HIS A 266 -3.77 -0.99 -7.63
C HIS A 266 -5.29 -1.13 -7.75
N VAL A 267 -6.06 -0.34 -6.99
CA VAL A 267 -7.54 -0.43 -6.96
C VAL A 267 -8.19 0.23 -8.17
N PHE A 268 -7.64 1.34 -8.65
CA PHE A 268 -8.20 2.12 -9.76
C PHE A 268 -7.60 1.73 -11.13
N GLY A 269 -6.63 0.82 -11.15
CA GLY A 269 -5.95 0.30 -12.34
C GLY A 269 -4.59 0.99 -12.59
N PRO A 270 -3.45 0.27 -12.50
CA PRO A 270 -2.13 0.87 -12.68
C PRO A 270 -1.93 1.57 -14.03
N ALA A 271 -2.44 0.96 -15.11
CA ALA A 271 -2.37 1.50 -16.47
C ALA A 271 -3.02 2.89 -16.59
N LYS A 272 -4.06 3.18 -15.79
CA LYS A 272 -4.73 4.49 -15.77
C LYS A 272 -3.79 5.61 -15.33
N PHE A 273 -2.86 5.32 -14.43
CA PHE A 273 -1.95 6.32 -13.86
C PHE A 273 -0.53 6.25 -14.44
N GLY A 274 -0.18 5.16 -15.14
CA GLY A 274 1.18 4.94 -15.62
C GLY A 274 2.20 4.72 -14.50
N TYR A 275 1.76 4.30 -13.31
CA TYR A 275 2.63 4.07 -12.15
C TYR A 275 2.60 2.63 -11.68
N ILE A 276 3.78 2.11 -11.31
CA ILE A 276 3.94 0.76 -10.78
C ILE A 276 3.39 0.61 -9.36
N THR A 277 3.03 -0.62 -8.99
CA THR A 277 2.58 -1.02 -7.63
C THR A 277 3.50 -2.08 -7.02
N ALA A 278 4.76 -2.13 -7.45
CA ALA A 278 5.69 -3.21 -7.16
C ALA A 278 5.88 -3.52 -5.67
N ASN A 279 5.93 -2.52 -4.80
CA ASN A 279 6.12 -2.77 -3.36
C ASN A 279 4.86 -3.35 -2.75
N LEU A 280 3.69 -2.84 -3.13
CA LEU A 280 2.40 -3.40 -2.73
C LEU A 280 2.23 -4.83 -3.23
N ASP A 281 2.53 -5.10 -4.50
CA ASP A 281 2.43 -6.43 -5.11
C ASP A 281 3.27 -7.45 -4.33
N LEU A 282 4.54 -7.11 -4.03
CA LEU A 282 5.42 -7.98 -3.26
C LEU A 282 4.93 -8.22 -1.84
N PHE A 283 4.34 -7.20 -1.20
CA PHE A 283 3.80 -7.34 0.15
C PHE A 283 2.51 -8.17 0.18
N LEU A 284 1.62 -8.02 -0.82
CA LEU A 284 0.45 -8.88 -0.96
C LEU A 284 0.83 -10.32 -1.34
N ARG A 285 1.83 -10.48 -2.20
CA ARG A 285 2.42 -11.78 -2.55
C ARG A 285 3.00 -12.48 -1.33
N ARG A 286 3.64 -11.75 -0.40
CA ARG A 286 4.16 -12.28 0.86
C ARG A 286 3.08 -12.95 1.70
N PHE A 287 1.86 -12.43 1.73
CA PHE A 287 0.73 -13.08 2.41
C PHE A 287 0.52 -14.51 1.91
N ASN A 288 0.42 -14.65 0.58
CA ASN A 288 0.22 -15.94 -0.07
C ASN A 288 1.43 -16.85 0.13
N GLU A 289 2.65 -16.31 0.05
CA GLU A 289 3.88 -17.06 0.28
C GLU A 289 3.88 -17.72 1.68
N VAL A 290 3.57 -16.97 2.73
CA VAL A 290 3.50 -17.50 4.10
C VAL A 290 2.35 -18.51 4.24
N GLN A 291 1.19 -18.23 3.64
CA GLN A 291 0.05 -19.15 3.65
C GLN A 291 0.41 -20.49 3.00
N TYR A 292 0.92 -20.48 1.77
CA TYR A 292 1.28 -21.70 1.04
C TYR A 292 2.51 -22.39 1.61
N TRP A 293 3.43 -21.66 2.25
CA TRP A 293 4.53 -22.26 3.01
C TRP A 293 4.03 -23.16 4.14
N VAL A 294 3.05 -22.70 4.92
CA VAL A 294 2.44 -23.52 5.98
C VAL A 294 1.81 -24.78 5.40
N VAL A 295 1.04 -24.66 4.32
CA VAL A 295 0.42 -25.82 3.65
C VAL A 295 1.48 -26.78 3.12
N THR A 296 2.50 -26.26 2.44
CA THR A 296 3.59 -27.05 1.84
C THR A 296 4.31 -27.87 2.89
N GLU A 297 4.78 -27.24 3.96
CA GLU A 297 5.50 -27.93 5.04
C GLU A 297 4.62 -28.97 5.74
N MET A 298 3.34 -28.66 5.99
CA MET A 298 2.41 -29.63 6.58
C MET A 298 2.22 -30.88 5.71
N LEU A 299 2.19 -30.72 4.39
CA LEU A 299 1.90 -31.80 3.45
C LEU A 299 3.14 -32.59 2.99
N LEU A 300 4.34 -32.04 3.16
CA LEU A 300 5.59 -32.76 2.89
C LEU A 300 6.09 -33.58 4.09
N VAL A 301 5.46 -33.45 5.26
CA VAL A 301 5.76 -34.30 6.43
C VAL A 301 4.91 -35.56 6.44
N THR A 302 5.52 -36.69 6.08
CA THR A 302 4.86 -38.00 6.00
C THR A 302 4.51 -38.59 7.37
N ASN A 303 5.42 -38.52 8.34
CA ASN A 303 5.22 -39.07 9.68
C ASN A 303 4.21 -38.23 10.49
N VAL A 304 3.09 -38.86 10.91
CA VAL A 304 2.01 -38.19 11.65
C VAL A 304 2.51 -37.51 12.92
N SER A 305 3.39 -38.15 13.70
CA SER A 305 3.89 -37.58 14.96
C SER A 305 4.72 -36.31 14.72
N LYS A 306 5.59 -36.32 13.71
CA LYS A 306 6.33 -35.11 13.29
C LYS A 306 5.38 -34.03 12.76
N ARG A 307 4.36 -34.40 12.00
CA ARG A 307 3.37 -33.46 11.48
C ARG A 307 2.55 -32.79 12.59
N VAL A 308 2.20 -33.52 13.65
CA VAL A 308 1.58 -32.96 14.86
C VAL A 308 2.52 -31.97 15.55
N GLN A 309 3.82 -32.25 15.65
CA GLN A 309 4.79 -31.31 16.22
C GLN A 309 4.88 -30.02 15.38
N LEU A 310 4.89 -30.14 14.05
CA LEU A 310 4.89 -29.01 13.14
C LEU A 310 3.60 -28.18 13.28
N LEU A 311 2.43 -28.82 13.35
CA LEU A 311 1.15 -28.15 13.61
C LEU A 311 1.18 -27.33 14.91
N ARG A 312 1.69 -27.93 16.01
CA ARG A 312 1.89 -27.23 17.29
C ARG A 312 2.81 -26.02 17.13
N LYS A 313 3.85 -26.14 16.29
CA LYS A 313 4.81 -25.07 16.04
C LYS A 313 4.16 -23.91 15.28
N PHE A 314 3.36 -24.17 14.23
CA PHE A 314 2.66 -23.13 13.48
C PHE A 314 1.60 -22.39 14.31
N ILE A 315 0.84 -23.08 15.15
CA ILE A 315 -0.11 -22.43 16.07
C ILE A 315 0.63 -21.49 17.03
N LYS A 316 1.77 -21.92 17.59
CA LYS A 316 2.61 -21.05 18.42
C LYS A 316 3.23 -19.89 17.64
N LEU A 317 3.63 -20.12 16.39
CA LEU A 317 4.18 -19.09 15.50
C LEU A 317 3.15 -17.99 15.26
N ALA A 318 1.91 -18.35 14.90
CA ALA A 318 0.80 -17.43 14.76
C ALA A 318 0.56 -16.63 16.05
N SER A 319 0.60 -17.30 17.21
CA SER A 319 0.47 -16.64 18.52
C SER A 319 1.52 -15.53 18.72
N HIS A 320 2.79 -15.80 18.37
CA HIS A 320 3.86 -14.80 18.49
C HIS A 320 3.75 -13.69 17.43
N CYS A 321 3.34 -14.00 16.19
CA CYS A 321 3.05 -12.96 15.19
C CYS A 321 1.95 -12.00 15.69
N LYS A 322 0.88 -12.52 16.29
CA LYS A 322 -0.17 -11.71 16.91
C LYS A 322 0.33 -10.90 18.11
N GLU A 323 1.20 -11.47 18.94
CA GLU A 323 1.87 -10.77 20.06
C GLU A 323 2.70 -9.58 19.55
N PHE A 324 3.41 -9.75 18.43
CA PHE A 324 4.17 -8.68 17.75
C PHE A 324 3.30 -7.74 16.90
N GLN A 325 1.97 -7.83 17.01
CA GLN A 325 1.00 -7.07 16.21
C GLN A 325 1.21 -7.19 14.69
N ASN A 326 1.83 -8.30 14.25
CA ASN A 326 1.92 -8.70 12.86
C ASN A 326 0.69 -9.54 12.49
N LEU A 327 -0.43 -8.84 12.25
CA LEU A 327 -1.68 -9.49 11.90
C LEU A 327 -1.64 -10.08 10.49
N HIS A 328 -0.83 -9.49 9.59
CA HIS A 328 -0.63 -10.00 8.24
C HIS A 328 -0.16 -11.46 8.22
N SER A 329 0.97 -11.76 8.86
CA SER A 329 1.48 -13.14 8.92
C SER A 329 0.71 -14.03 9.88
N PHE A 330 0.12 -13.47 10.96
CA PHE A 330 -0.80 -14.22 11.80
C PHE A 330 -1.95 -14.83 10.96
N PHE A 331 -2.66 -14.02 10.17
CA PHE A 331 -3.75 -14.51 9.33
C PHE A 331 -3.24 -15.44 8.23
N ALA A 332 -2.09 -15.15 7.60
CA ALA A 332 -1.52 -16.03 6.58
C ALA A 332 -1.28 -17.46 7.14
N ILE A 333 -0.73 -17.57 8.35
CA ILE A 333 -0.51 -18.87 9.01
C ILE A 333 -1.83 -19.57 9.35
N VAL A 334 -2.79 -18.85 9.94
CA VAL A 334 -4.09 -19.43 10.33
C VAL A 334 -4.86 -19.89 9.09
N MET A 335 -4.87 -19.09 8.02
CA MET A 335 -5.48 -19.46 6.74
C MET A 335 -4.76 -20.65 6.08
N GLY A 336 -3.44 -20.74 6.19
CA GLY A 336 -2.67 -21.91 5.74
C GLY A 336 -3.08 -23.19 6.48
N LEU A 337 -3.23 -23.12 7.80
CA LEU A 337 -3.71 -24.26 8.61
C LEU A 337 -5.19 -24.60 8.33
N SER A 338 -6.00 -23.60 7.97
CA SER A 338 -7.42 -23.76 7.62
C SER A 338 -7.64 -24.25 6.18
N ASN A 339 -6.59 -24.24 5.34
CA ASN A 339 -6.67 -24.73 3.96
C ASN A 339 -7.22 -26.16 3.95
N ILE A 340 -8.11 -26.45 3.00
CA ILE A 340 -8.81 -27.73 2.88
C ILE A 340 -7.85 -28.93 2.87
N ALA A 341 -6.66 -28.78 2.29
CA ALA A 341 -5.65 -29.84 2.25
C ALA A 341 -5.04 -30.14 3.64
N VAL A 342 -5.01 -29.16 4.56
CA VAL A 342 -4.49 -29.32 5.93
C VAL A 342 -5.61 -29.64 6.92
N SER A 343 -6.73 -28.91 6.87
CA SER A 343 -7.86 -29.07 7.80
C SER A 343 -8.50 -30.46 7.73
N ARG A 344 -8.40 -31.14 6.58
CA ARG A 344 -8.90 -32.52 6.42
C ARG A 344 -8.06 -33.62 7.07
N LEU A 345 -6.85 -33.33 7.56
CA LEU A 345 -5.92 -34.32 8.13
C LEU A 345 -6.36 -34.73 9.54
N SER A 346 -7.49 -35.44 9.65
CA SER A 346 -8.16 -35.73 10.91
C SER A 346 -7.26 -36.47 11.91
N GLN A 347 -6.41 -37.41 11.45
CA GLN A 347 -5.51 -38.15 12.34
C GLN A 347 -4.43 -37.23 12.95
N THR A 348 -4.07 -36.16 12.24
CA THR A 348 -3.15 -35.14 12.71
C THR A 348 -3.83 -34.22 13.72
N TRP A 349 -5.01 -33.68 13.37
CA TRP A 349 -5.76 -32.77 14.24
C TRP A 349 -6.23 -33.46 15.52
N GLU A 350 -6.68 -34.71 15.48
CA GLU A 350 -7.11 -35.47 16.65
C GLU A 350 -6.02 -35.57 17.72
N LYS A 351 -4.77 -35.78 17.30
CA LYS A 351 -3.59 -35.89 18.18
C LYS A 351 -3.06 -34.56 18.71
N LEU A 352 -3.62 -33.43 18.28
CA LEU A 352 -3.24 -32.11 18.80
C LEU A 352 -3.74 -31.96 20.26
N PRO A 353 -2.90 -31.48 21.21
CA PRO A 353 -3.35 -31.23 22.58
C PRO A 353 -4.53 -30.25 22.64
N GLY A 354 -5.52 -30.53 23.51
CA GLY A 354 -6.76 -29.74 23.60
C GLY A 354 -6.54 -28.24 23.83
N LYS A 355 -5.51 -27.85 24.61
CA LYS A 355 -5.12 -26.44 24.81
C LYS A 355 -4.78 -25.73 23.49
N LEU A 356 -4.12 -26.41 22.56
CA LEU A 356 -3.74 -25.84 21.26
C LEU A 356 -4.88 -25.88 20.25
N LYS A 357 -5.78 -26.87 20.34
CA LYS A 357 -7.05 -26.87 19.57
C LYS A 357 -7.88 -25.63 19.90
N LYS A 358 -8.14 -25.40 21.19
CA LYS A 358 -8.88 -24.23 21.66
C LYS A 358 -8.22 -22.91 21.24
N LEU A 359 -6.90 -22.82 21.35
CA LEU A 359 -6.16 -21.63 20.90
C LEU A 359 -6.33 -21.38 19.39
N PHE A 360 -6.36 -22.43 18.57
CA PHE A 360 -6.59 -22.31 17.13
C PHE A 360 -8.04 -21.89 16.82
N GLU A 361 -9.03 -22.44 17.51
CA GLU A 361 -10.44 -22.02 17.40
C GLU A 361 -10.62 -20.52 17.76
N GLU A 362 -9.90 -20.04 18.78
CA GLU A 362 -9.86 -18.61 19.14
C GLU A 362 -9.25 -17.77 18.00
N PHE A 363 -8.26 -18.29 17.26
CA PHE A 363 -7.69 -17.60 16.11
C PHE A 363 -8.67 -17.54 14.93
N GLU A 364 -9.37 -18.64 14.64
CA GLU A 364 -10.40 -18.68 13.59
C GLU A 364 -11.54 -17.69 13.87
N THR A 365 -11.91 -17.51 15.13
CA THR A 365 -12.92 -16.53 15.55
C THR A 365 -12.54 -15.09 15.18
N ILE A 366 -11.25 -14.74 15.17
CA ILE A 366 -10.78 -13.41 14.74
C ILE A 366 -10.96 -13.23 13.23
N MET A 367 -10.91 -14.32 12.45
CA MET A 367 -11.08 -14.31 11.00
C MET A 367 -12.56 -14.24 10.55
N ASP A 368 -13.51 -14.39 11.48
CA ASP A 368 -14.94 -14.48 11.18
C ASP A 368 -15.39 -13.32 10.25
N PRO A 369 -15.89 -13.61 9.03
CA PRO A 369 -16.33 -12.59 8.09
C PRO A 369 -17.64 -11.90 8.50
N SER A 370 -18.34 -12.44 9.50
CA SER A 370 -19.64 -11.93 9.97
C SER A 370 -19.59 -10.45 10.34
N ARG A 371 -20.65 -9.72 9.94
CA ARG A 371 -20.78 -8.27 10.16
C ARG A 371 -19.55 -7.49 9.67
N ASN A 372 -19.03 -7.86 8.50
CA ASN A 372 -17.85 -7.27 7.86
C ASN A 372 -16.59 -7.36 8.74
N HIS A 373 -16.21 -8.59 9.13
CA HIS A 373 -15.03 -8.85 9.95
C HIS A 373 -15.00 -8.06 11.27
N ARG A 374 -16.15 -7.98 11.96
CA ARG A 374 -16.31 -7.14 13.16
C ARG A 374 -15.29 -7.47 14.25
N VAL A 375 -14.99 -8.74 14.47
CA VAL A 375 -14.05 -9.17 15.53
C VAL A 375 -12.66 -8.61 15.26
N TYR A 376 -12.12 -8.83 14.05
CA TYR A 376 -10.85 -8.24 13.61
C TYR A 376 -10.83 -6.71 13.76
N ARG A 377 -11.86 -6.01 13.28
CA ARG A 377 -11.91 -4.54 13.35
C ARG A 377 -11.88 -4.03 14.78
N LEU A 378 -12.62 -4.67 15.70
CA LEU A 378 -12.60 -4.34 17.12
C LEU A 378 -11.25 -4.68 17.78
N THR A 379 -10.55 -5.71 17.31
CA THR A 379 -9.19 -6.04 17.76
C THR A 379 -8.22 -4.94 17.34
N VAL A 380 -8.19 -4.55 16.07
CA VAL A 380 -7.28 -3.52 15.55
C VAL A 380 -7.56 -2.15 16.16
N ALA A 381 -8.82 -1.79 16.37
CA ALA A 381 -9.20 -0.50 16.98
C ALA A 381 -8.67 -0.31 18.41
N LYS A 382 -8.28 -1.39 19.10
CA LYS A 382 -7.71 -1.36 20.45
C LYS A 382 -6.18 -1.42 20.47
N MET A 383 -5.54 -1.66 19.33
CA MET A 383 -4.09 -1.76 19.22
C MET A 383 -3.49 -0.38 19.00
N LEU A 384 -2.26 -0.19 19.51
CA LEU A 384 -1.45 0.99 19.23
C LEU A 384 -0.38 0.63 18.22
N PRO A 385 0.01 1.53 17.30
CA PRO A 385 1.13 1.30 16.38
C PRO A 385 2.44 1.04 17.14
N PRO A 386 3.37 0.26 16.57
CA PRO A 386 3.41 -0.29 15.21
C PRO A 386 2.51 -1.52 14.99
N ILE A 387 1.74 -1.56 13.90
CA ILE A 387 0.84 -2.67 13.53
C ILE A 387 1.09 -3.05 12.07
N ILE A 388 1.17 -4.34 11.75
CA ILE A 388 1.08 -4.81 10.36
C ILE A 388 -0.34 -5.34 10.14
N PRO A 389 -1.21 -4.60 9.42
CA PRO A 389 -2.62 -4.95 9.33
C PRO A 389 -2.86 -6.15 8.42
N PHE A 390 -4.07 -6.71 8.48
CA PHE A 390 -4.53 -7.69 7.50
C PHE A 390 -4.82 -7.00 6.15
N MET A 391 -3.76 -6.77 5.37
CA MET A 391 -3.83 -6.02 4.11
C MET A 391 -4.87 -6.53 3.11
N PRO A 392 -5.06 -7.85 2.90
CA PRO A 392 -6.12 -8.33 2.00
C PRO A 392 -7.51 -7.76 2.32
N LEU A 393 -7.85 -7.59 3.61
CA LEU A 393 -9.13 -6.97 3.99
C LEU A 393 -9.15 -5.46 3.71
N LEU A 394 -8.04 -4.74 3.89
CA LEU A 394 -7.96 -3.32 3.54
C LEU A 394 -8.07 -3.11 2.02
N MET A 395 -7.43 -3.97 1.22
CA MET A 395 -7.56 -3.94 -0.24
C MET A 395 -8.98 -4.27 -0.69
N LYS A 396 -9.62 -5.26 -0.05
CA LYS A 396 -11.05 -5.55 -0.25
C LYS A 396 -11.90 -4.31 0.04
N ASP A 397 -11.71 -3.66 1.19
CA ASP A 397 -12.48 -2.46 1.56
C ASP A 397 -12.35 -1.34 0.52
N MET A 398 -11.13 -1.10 0.01
CA MET A 398 -10.91 -0.10 -1.06
C MET A 398 -11.56 -0.51 -2.38
N THR A 399 -11.47 -1.78 -2.77
CA THR A 399 -12.07 -2.31 -4.00
C THR A 399 -13.59 -2.17 -3.96
N PHE A 400 -14.23 -2.62 -2.88
CA PHE A 400 -15.68 -2.49 -2.70
C PHE A 400 -16.13 -1.02 -2.65
N THR A 401 -15.33 -0.14 -2.02
CA THR A 401 -15.60 1.30 -2.03
C THR A 401 -15.51 1.87 -3.44
N HIS A 402 -14.52 1.44 -4.22
CA HIS A 402 -14.31 1.89 -5.60
C HIS A 402 -15.45 1.45 -6.52
N GLU A 403 -15.81 0.18 -6.49
CA GLU A 403 -16.84 -0.42 -7.35
C GLU A 403 -18.26 -0.02 -6.94
N GLY A 404 -18.51 0.11 -5.63
CA GLY A 404 -19.83 0.43 -5.09
C GLY A 404 -20.22 1.90 -5.19
N ASN A 405 -19.27 2.81 -5.44
CA ASN A 405 -19.53 4.25 -5.46
C ASN A 405 -19.01 4.89 -6.76
N LYS A 406 -19.84 5.69 -7.42
CA LYS A 406 -19.40 6.47 -8.58
C LYS A 406 -18.36 7.52 -8.17
N THR A 407 -17.34 7.71 -9.00
CA THR A 407 -16.32 8.76 -8.80
C THR A 407 -16.88 10.15 -9.08
N TYR A 408 -17.84 10.27 -10.01
CA TYR A 408 -18.47 11.52 -10.39
C TYR A 408 -20.00 11.42 -10.37
N PHE A 409 -20.66 12.51 -9.97
CA PHE A 409 -22.10 12.74 -10.12
C PHE A 409 -22.29 14.06 -10.83
N ASP A 410 -23.00 14.06 -11.97
CA ASP A 410 -23.24 15.28 -12.77
C ASP A 410 -21.96 16.11 -13.02
N SER A 411 -20.86 15.41 -13.34
CA SER A 411 -19.51 15.96 -13.54
C SER A 411 -18.82 16.55 -12.30
N LEU A 412 -19.44 16.48 -11.13
CA LEU A 412 -18.83 16.84 -9.84
C LEU A 412 -18.16 15.63 -9.19
N VAL A 413 -17.01 15.86 -8.56
CA VAL A 413 -16.27 14.82 -7.82
C VAL A 413 -17.08 14.37 -6.60
N ASN A 414 -17.30 13.06 -6.47
CA ASN A 414 -17.88 12.49 -5.27
C ASN A 414 -16.84 12.46 -4.14
N PHE A 415 -16.79 13.53 -3.35
CA PHE A 415 -15.83 13.64 -2.25
C PHE A 415 -16.16 12.72 -1.06
N GLU A 416 -17.38 12.20 -0.94
CA GLU A 416 -17.71 11.17 0.05
C GLU A 416 -16.96 9.86 -0.26
N LYS A 417 -16.92 9.45 -1.53
CA LYS A 417 -16.07 8.33 -1.98
C LYS A 417 -14.60 8.62 -1.68
N MET A 418 -14.12 9.84 -1.93
CA MET A 418 -12.73 10.21 -1.64
C MET A 418 -12.42 10.11 -0.15
N HIS A 419 -13.32 10.57 0.71
CA HIS A 419 -13.21 10.43 2.16
C HIS A 419 -13.11 8.96 2.60
N MET A 420 -13.94 8.07 2.05
CA MET A 420 -13.91 6.64 2.35
C MET A 420 -12.57 5.99 1.94
N ILE A 421 -12.06 6.30 0.75
CA ILE A 421 -10.75 5.83 0.28
C ILE A 421 -9.63 6.36 1.19
N ALA A 422 -9.65 7.66 1.50
CA ALA A 422 -8.67 8.30 2.36
C ALA A 422 -8.66 7.71 3.80
N GLN A 423 -9.81 7.25 4.30
CA GLN A 423 -9.90 6.59 5.60
C GLN A 423 -9.09 5.28 5.66
N THR A 424 -9.10 4.49 4.58
CA THR A 424 -8.26 3.28 4.51
C THR A 424 -6.79 3.63 4.42
N LEU A 425 -6.41 4.65 3.63
CA LEU A 425 -5.03 5.13 3.54
C LEU A 425 -4.51 5.66 4.89
N ARG A 426 -5.33 6.43 5.62
CA ARG A 426 -5.01 6.87 6.98
C ARG A 426 -4.81 5.71 7.94
N THR A 427 -5.56 4.63 7.78
CA THR A 427 -5.37 3.42 8.60
C THR A 427 -3.98 2.83 8.37
N VAL A 428 -3.53 2.74 7.11
CA VAL A 428 -2.17 2.30 6.75
C VAL A 428 -1.11 3.23 7.34
N ILE A 429 -1.28 4.55 7.20
CA ILE A 429 -0.39 5.56 7.80
C ILE A 429 -0.31 5.39 9.32
N TYR A 430 -1.46 5.25 9.98
CA TYR A 430 -1.54 5.09 11.44
C TYR A 430 -0.79 3.84 11.90
N CYS A 431 -1.02 2.70 11.25
CA CYS A 431 -0.36 1.43 11.53
C CYS A 431 1.18 1.53 11.54
N ARG A 432 1.75 2.41 10.72
CA ARG A 432 3.20 2.64 10.60
C ARG A 432 3.73 3.95 11.19
N SER A 433 2.91 4.65 11.98
CA SER A 433 3.28 5.95 12.58
C SER A 433 4.37 5.88 13.65
N HIS A 434 4.67 4.69 14.17
CA HIS A 434 5.72 4.44 15.16
C HIS A 434 6.71 3.40 14.61
N PRO A 435 8.01 3.50 14.95
CA PRO A 435 9.00 2.53 14.50
C PRO A 435 8.76 1.16 15.13
N LEU A 436 9.03 0.09 14.37
CA LEU A 436 9.02 -1.27 14.91
C LEU A 436 10.15 -1.46 15.92
N GLN A 437 9.78 -1.74 17.17
CA GLN A 437 10.71 -2.06 18.25
C GLN A 437 10.35 -3.43 18.82
N LEU A 438 11.15 -4.44 18.49
CA LEU A 438 11.01 -5.80 19.00
C LEU A 438 12.23 -6.15 19.84
N GLU A 439 12.00 -6.77 21.00
CA GLU A 439 13.09 -7.31 21.81
C GLU A 439 13.74 -8.49 21.10
N VAL A 440 15.06 -8.41 20.90
CA VAL A 440 15.84 -9.49 20.30
C VAL A 440 15.76 -10.72 21.21
N PRO A 441 15.31 -11.89 20.71
CA PRO A 441 15.27 -13.10 21.50
C PRO A 441 16.67 -13.45 22.04
N SER A 442 16.80 -13.64 23.36
CA SER A 442 18.08 -13.82 24.08
C SER A 442 18.84 -15.11 23.73
N THR A 443 18.28 -15.93 22.86
CA THR A 443 18.78 -17.25 22.46
C THR A 443 19.03 -17.27 20.97
N ALA A 444 20.28 -17.13 20.51
CA ALA A 444 20.71 -17.78 19.27
C ALA A 444 22.20 -17.56 18.97
N LYS A 445 22.91 -18.69 18.80
CA LYS A 445 24.19 -18.78 18.10
C LYS A 445 24.01 -18.78 16.57
N SER A 446 22.77 -18.72 16.04
CA SER A 446 22.48 -18.70 14.59
C SER A 446 21.24 -17.87 14.19
N THR A 447 21.25 -16.56 14.47
CA THR A 447 20.21 -15.63 13.99
C THR A 447 20.24 -15.45 12.46
N ALA A 448 21.40 -15.66 11.83
CA ALA A 448 21.58 -15.52 10.40
C ALA A 448 20.84 -16.59 9.60
N ASP A 449 20.85 -17.85 10.05
CA ASP A 449 20.17 -18.95 9.36
C ASP A 449 18.66 -18.79 9.40
N THR A 450 18.09 -18.41 10.55
CA THR A 450 16.65 -18.15 10.69
C THR A 450 16.23 -16.98 9.80
N LYS A 451 17.00 -15.90 9.77
CA LYS A 451 16.76 -14.76 8.87
C LYS A 451 16.80 -15.19 7.40
N HIS A 452 17.79 -15.98 7.01
CA HIS A 452 17.94 -16.46 5.64
C HIS A 452 16.75 -17.35 5.23
N TYR A 453 16.38 -18.29 6.09
CA TYR A 453 15.27 -19.20 5.86
C TYR A 453 13.94 -18.45 5.65
N ILE A 454 13.60 -17.51 6.55
CA ILE A 454 12.34 -16.73 6.47
C ILE A 454 12.22 -15.88 5.20
N ARG A 455 13.35 -15.42 4.65
CA ARG A 455 13.40 -14.57 3.45
C ARG A 455 13.41 -15.37 2.14
N ASN A 456 13.58 -16.68 2.19
CA ASN A 456 13.74 -17.54 1.01
C ASN A 456 12.82 -18.77 1.10
N LEU A 457 11.55 -18.56 1.46
CA LEU A 457 10.58 -19.64 1.56
C LEU A 457 10.38 -20.28 0.19
N GLN A 458 10.35 -21.61 0.14
CA GLN A 458 9.99 -22.37 -1.05
C GLN A 458 8.62 -23.00 -0.80
N VAL A 459 7.73 -22.87 -1.79
CA VAL A 459 6.31 -23.20 -1.62
C VAL A 459 5.76 -23.94 -2.84
N ILE A 460 4.74 -24.75 -2.61
CA ILE A 460 3.86 -25.29 -3.64
C ILE A 460 2.59 -24.43 -3.59
N ASP A 461 2.30 -23.67 -4.65
CA ASP A 461 1.07 -22.86 -4.79
C ASP A 461 0.00 -23.56 -5.65
N ASN A 462 0.31 -24.71 -6.25
CA ASN A 462 -0.64 -25.52 -7.00
C ASN A 462 -1.55 -26.33 -6.07
N GLN A 463 -2.79 -25.84 -5.86
CA GLN A 463 -3.78 -26.48 -5.00
C GLN A 463 -4.13 -27.93 -5.39
N ARG A 464 -4.00 -28.32 -6.67
CA ARG A 464 -4.23 -29.71 -7.10
C ARG A 464 -3.15 -30.64 -6.53
N ILE A 465 -1.88 -30.23 -6.61
CA ILE A 465 -0.75 -30.98 -6.04
C ILE A 465 -0.91 -31.09 -4.52
N LEU A 466 -1.21 -29.99 -3.84
CA LEU A 466 -1.45 -29.97 -2.39
C LEU A 466 -2.58 -30.93 -1.98
N THR A 467 -3.69 -30.92 -2.72
CA THR A 467 -4.81 -31.82 -2.48
C THR A 467 -4.39 -33.28 -2.64
N GLN A 468 -3.65 -33.61 -3.70
CA GLN A 468 -3.14 -34.97 -3.92
C GLN A 468 -2.19 -35.42 -2.80
N LEU A 469 -1.26 -34.57 -2.36
CA LEU A 469 -0.36 -34.86 -1.24
C LEU A 469 -1.15 -35.15 0.04
N SER A 470 -2.15 -34.32 0.35
CA SER A 470 -3.03 -34.53 1.51
C SER A 470 -3.75 -35.88 1.46
N HIS A 471 -4.31 -36.25 0.31
CA HIS A 471 -4.98 -37.54 0.13
C HIS A 471 -4.03 -38.74 0.25
N LYS A 472 -2.78 -38.59 -0.17
CA LYS A 472 -1.73 -39.61 0.02
C LYS A 472 -1.35 -39.77 1.50
N LEU A 473 -1.31 -38.68 2.26
CA LEU A 473 -1.00 -38.72 3.70
C LEU A 473 -2.12 -39.38 4.52
N GLU A 474 -3.36 -38.97 4.27
CA GLU A 474 -4.54 -39.47 4.99
C GLU A 474 -5.69 -39.71 4.00
N PRO A 475 -5.83 -40.95 3.47
CA PRO A 475 -6.92 -41.32 2.57
C PRO A 475 -8.29 -41.13 3.23
N ARG A 476 -9.32 -40.80 2.44
CA ARG A 476 -10.70 -40.77 2.96
C ARG A 476 -11.08 -42.20 3.37
N LYS A 477 -11.65 -42.37 4.57
CA LYS A 477 -12.28 -43.63 4.96
C LYS A 477 -13.44 -43.88 3.99
N THR A 478 -13.35 -44.94 3.20
CA THR A 478 -14.42 -45.44 2.32
C THR A 478 -15.58 -45.99 3.12
#